data_AF-A0A7G9Z6W5-F1
#
_entry.id   AF-A0A7G9Z6W5-F1
#
_cell.length_a   1.000
_cell.length_b   1.000
_cell.length_c   1.000
_cell.angle_alpha   90.00
_cell.angle_beta   90.00
_cell.angle_gamma   90.00
#
_symmetry.space_group_name_H-M   'P 1'
#
loop_
_entity.id
_entity.type
_entity.pdbx_description
1 polymer ?
#
loop_
_entity_poly.entity_id
_entity_poly.type
_entity_poly.pdbx_seq_one_letter_code
_entity_poly.pdbx_strand_id
1 'polypeptide(L)' 'MKGEGKGKAEDKIERKPTSIKIDPELWEEAKIEAIKQKMLLSELVEQAVRKELAALRGKNRGVGDYYSEG' A
#
# COMPACT_ATOMS: atom_id res chain seq x y z
N MET A 1 -3.95 33.00 26.10
CA MET A 1 -4.23 32.80 24.66
C MET A 1 -4.50 31.32 24.43
N LYS A 2 -5.71 30.95 24.01
CA LYS A 2 -6.03 29.61 23.51
C LYS A 2 -5.60 29.56 22.04
N GLY A 3 -4.75 28.61 21.67
CA GLY A 3 -4.37 28.33 20.29
C GLY A 3 -4.59 26.85 20.02
N GLU A 4 -5.77 26.53 19.49
CA GLU A 4 -6.16 25.19 19.07
C GLU A 4 -5.48 24.85 17.74
N GLY A 5 -4.45 24.01 17.78
CA GLY A 5 -3.90 23.37 16.58
C GLY A 5 -4.54 22.00 16.38
N LYS A 6 -5.67 21.94 15.66
CA LYS A 6 -6.34 20.70 15.25
C LYS A 6 -5.44 19.90 14.29
N GLY A 7 -4.62 19.00 14.82
CA GLY A 7 -4.00 17.94 14.03
C GLY A 7 -5.10 17.00 13.52
N LYS A 8 -5.21 16.86 12.20
CA LYS A 8 -6.18 15.98 11.53
C LYS A 8 -6.16 14.59 12.15
N ALA A 9 -7.32 14.12 12.60
CA ALA A 9 -7.54 12.74 12.97
C ALA A 9 -7.50 11.89 11.69
N GLU A 10 -6.31 11.51 11.28
CA GLU A 10 -6.13 10.42 10.32
C GLU A 10 -6.57 9.15 11.05
N ASP A 11 -7.55 8.44 10.49
CA ASP A 11 -8.01 7.13 10.94
C ASP A 11 -6.78 6.25 11.21
N LYS A 12 -6.44 6.08 12.50
CA LYS A 12 -5.24 5.34 12.90
C LYS A 12 -5.51 3.87 12.66
N ILE A 13 -5.29 3.41 11.42
CA ILE A 13 -5.15 1.99 11.15
C ILE A 13 -4.03 1.49 12.06
N GLU A 14 -4.38 0.62 13.00
CA GLU A 14 -3.42 0.01 13.93
C GLU A 14 -2.45 -0.86 13.11
N ARG A 15 -1.24 -0.35 12.88
CA ARG A 15 -0.20 -1.10 12.17
C ARG A 15 0.41 -2.14 13.10
N LYS A 16 0.28 -3.41 12.73
CA LYS A 16 0.89 -4.55 13.44
C LYS A 16 2.13 -5.02 12.70
N PRO A 17 3.20 -5.42 13.40
CA PRO A 17 4.35 -6.06 12.76
C PRO A 17 3.91 -7.31 11.99
N THR A 18 4.43 -7.47 10.78
CA THR A 18 4.23 -8.67 9.96
C THR A 18 5.59 -9.17 9.49
N SER A 19 5.74 -10.49 9.30
CA SER A 19 6.95 -11.09 8.74
C SER A 19 6.73 -11.43 7.28
N ILE A 20 7.68 -11.01 6.44
CA ILE A 20 7.75 -11.34 5.02
C ILE A 20 9.21 -11.69 4.67
N LYS A 21 9.40 -12.57 3.68
CA LYS A 21 10.71 -12.73 3.03
C LYS A 21 10.75 -11.78 1.85
N ILE A 22 11.84 -11.05 1.69
CA ILE A 22 12.04 -10.09 0.60
C ILE A 22 13.51 -10.12 0.16
N ASP A 23 13.72 -9.86 -1.12
CA ASP A 23 15.05 -9.65 -1.68
C ASP A 23 15.74 -8.47 -0.96
N PRO A 24 16.95 -8.66 -0.39
CA PRO A 24 17.69 -7.62 0.31
C PRO A 24 17.99 -6.39 -0.56
N GLU A 25 18.34 -6.59 -1.84
CA GLU A 25 18.71 -5.50 -2.76
C GLU A 25 17.48 -4.63 -3.06
N LEU A 26 16.36 -5.27 -3.39
CA LEU A 26 15.08 -4.60 -3.58
C LEU A 26 14.63 -3.83 -2.32
N TRP A 27 14.87 -4.40 -1.13
CA TRP A 27 14.51 -3.75 0.14
C TRP A 27 15.37 -2.52 0.42
N GLU A 28 16.64 -2.53 0.02
CA GLU A 28 17.53 -1.38 0.08
C GLU A 28 17.10 -0.26 -0.86
N GLU A 29 16.76 -0.59 -2.11
CA GLU A 29 16.21 0.37 -3.06
C GLU A 29 14.91 1.01 -2.56
N ALA A 30 14.00 0.20 -2.00
CA ALA A 30 12.75 0.69 -1.42
C ALA A 30 12.99 1.65 -0.25
N LYS A 31 13.99 1.38 0.60
CA LYS A 31 14.40 2.29 1.68
C LYS A 31 14.88 3.63 1.14
N ILE A 32 15.74 3.60 0.12
CA ILE A 32 16.26 4.82 -0.52
C ILE A 32 15.11 5.64 -1.13
N GLU A 33 14.17 4.99 -1.81
CA GLU A 33 13.05 5.67 -2.45
C GLU A 33 12.09 6.28 -1.43
N ALA A 34 11.78 5.57 -0.34
CA ALA A 34 10.96 6.11 0.75
C ALA A 34 11.56 7.41 1.33
N ILE A 35 12.89 7.44 1.51
CA ILE A 35 13.61 8.64 1.96
C ILE A 35 13.49 9.79 0.94
N LYS A 36 13.70 9.52 -0.36
CA LYS A 36 13.57 10.52 -1.43
C LYS A 36 12.17 11.14 -1.47
N GLN A 37 11.14 10.32 -1.27
CA GLN A 37 9.74 10.73 -1.26
C GLN A 37 9.27 11.31 0.08
N LYS A 38 10.14 11.37 1.10
CA LYS A 38 9.83 11.84 2.46
C LYS A 38 8.63 11.10 3.08
N MET A 39 8.57 9.78 2.90
CA MET A 39 7.50 8.93 3.44
C MET A 39 8.06 7.72 4.20
N LEU A 40 7.21 7.03 4.96
CA LEU A 40 7.63 5.82 5.66
C LEU A 40 7.74 4.65 4.69
N LEU A 41 8.73 3.77 4.89
CA LEU A 41 8.86 2.54 4.11
C LEU A 41 7.59 1.67 4.17
N SER A 42 6.93 1.61 5.33
CA SER A 42 5.66 0.88 5.48
C SER A 42 4.56 1.45 4.60
N GLU A 43 4.51 2.78 4.41
CA GLU A 43 3.52 3.42 3.55
C GLU A 43 3.78 3.09 2.08
N LEU A 44 5.04 3.12 1.65
CA LEU A 44 5.45 2.72 0.30
C LEU A 44 5.07 1.26 0.02
N VAL A 45 5.35 0.35 0.98
CA VAL A 45 4.98 -1.06 0.88
C VAL A 45 3.47 -1.25 0.82
N GLU A 46 2.70 -0.58 1.70
CA GLU A 46 1.24 -0.67 1.66
C GLU A 46 0.67 -0.15 0.33
N GLN A 47 1.22 0.94 -0.23
CA GLN A 47 0.82 1.45 -1.54
C GLN A 47 1.09 0.44 -2.65
N ALA A 48 2.27 -0.19 -2.66
CA ALA A 48 2.63 -1.22 -3.62
C ALA A 48 1.68 -2.43 -3.53
N VAL A 49 1.39 -2.91 -2.31
CA VAL A 49 0.45 -4.02 -2.08
C VAL A 49 -0.96 -3.67 -2.54
N ARG A 50 -1.46 -2.47 -2.22
CA ARG A 50 -2.79 -2.00 -2.67
C ARG A 50 -2.88 -1.94 -4.20
N LYS A 51 -1.84 -1.43 -4.86
CA LYS A 51 -1.77 -1.32 -6.32
C LYS A 51 -1.80 -2.69 -6.98
N GLU A 52 -1.03 -3.65 -6.47
CA GLU A 52 -1.00 -5.01 -7.02
C GLU A 52 -2.33 -5.74 -6.81
N LEU A 53 -2.94 -5.63 -5.63
CA LEU A 53 -4.25 -6.22 -5.37
C LEU A 53 -5.34 -5.64 -6.30
N ALA A 54 -5.30 -4.34 -6.58
CA ALA A 54 -6.22 -3.72 -7.54
C ALA A 54 -5.99 -4.25 -8.96
N ALA A 55 -4.74 -4.37 -9.40
CA ALA A 55 -4.38 -4.93 -10.69
C ALA A 55 -4.84 -6.39 -10.84
N LEU A 56 -4.60 -7.23 -9.82
CA LEU A 56 -5.04 -8.63 -9.81
C LEU A 56 -6.56 -8.77 -9.83
N ARG A 57 -7.29 -7.94 -9.08
CA ARG A 57 -8.77 -7.91 -9.12
C ARG A 57 -9.29 -7.48 -10.49
N GLY A 58 -8.63 -6.53 -11.15
CA GLY A 58 -8.94 -6.13 -12.52
C GLY A 58 -8.69 -7.25 -13.53
N LYS A 59 -7.56 -7.95 -13.44
CA LYS A 59 -7.24 -9.12 -14.28
C LYS A 59 -8.23 -10.26 -14.09
N ASN A 60 -8.68 -10.52 -12.86
CA ASN A 60 -9.64 -11.58 -12.56
C ASN A 60 -11.07 -11.29 -13.05
N ARG A 61 -11.42 -10.03 -13.35
CA ARG A 61 -12.70 -9.69 -13.98
C ARG A 61 -12.76 -10.05 -15.47
N GLY A 62 -11.63 -10.34 -16.12
CA GLY A 62 -11.59 -10.67 -17.55
C GLY A 62 -11.90 -12.14 -17.89
N VAL A 63 -12.14 -13.01 -16.90
CA VAL A 63 -12.26 -14.47 -17.11
C VAL A 63 -13.66 -15.02 -16.75
N GLY A 64 -14.55 -14.19 -16.17
CA GLY A 64 -15.86 -14.64 -15.65
C GLY A 64 -17.07 -14.44 -16.57
N ASP A 65 -17.00 -13.56 -17.57
CA ASP A 65 -18.20 -13.07 -18.26
C ASP A 65 -18.45 -13.73 -19.65
N TYR A 66 -17.74 -14.82 -19.96
CA TYR A 66 -17.77 -15.46 -21.30
C TYR A 66 -18.76 -16.62 -21.47
N TYR A 67 -19.66 -16.87 -20.50
CA TYR A 67 -20.79 -17.81 -20.67
C TYR A 67 -22.01 -17.31 -19.91
N SER A 68 -22.75 -16.39 -20.51
CA SER A 68 -24.10 -16.01 -20.06
C SER A 68 -24.87 -15.46 -21.25
N GLU A 69 -25.19 -16.32 -22.23
CA GLU A 69 -26.34 -16.16 -23.11
C GLU A 69 -26.48 -17.44 -23.95
N GLY A 70 -27.48 -18.25 -23.57
CA GLY A 70 -28.04 -19.37 -24.31
C GLY A 70 -29.55 -19.32 -24.18
#